data_AF-A0A7C7L332-F1
#
_entry.id   AF-A0A7C7L332-F1
#
_cell.length_a   1.000
_cell.length_b   1.000
_cell.length_c   1.000
_cell.angle_alpha   90.00
_cell.angle_beta   90.00
_cell.angle_gamma   90.00
#
_symmetry.space_group_name_H-M   'P 1'
#
loop_
_entity.id
_entity.type
_entity.pdbx_description
1 polymer ?
#
loop_
_entity_poly.entity_id
_entity_poly.type
_entity_poly.pdbx_seq_one_letter_code
_entity_poly.pdbx_strand_id
1 'polypeptide(L)'
;MDMRCELAHEVLERLERLALELRYAQIPYVTIAITDDTALWDWVRQEVTLRVADVHAVREHVLTGDPQDFFTTLHSFGAPDLSPGVLFVWGIEALDEKVRRDLLTSLNWYRGGFLKGFPWLMVLRATRVVARDMARYAPDLMSWCGSGYVFEAPEEWTLQPLPKVVVHVRCEDVHKGMLAQVCKIASEDARDDSEKPRESGKGIVMLFESSYRALERMFELQRRWNDAQIKTRIGIHYDADMIFGDAEALGRAVHIAAQLSEVAGETEIVVSESTRSAVAEECTFAERADVQTADGMHLASFTVTDLKISSHDTLHARDSIMVSRRGREYLERVAREFEVVELRGISAYHGGHILSLTMDEIFVPLAMEVEREPLEHAPAKIIELLERERRGEQLMGEERELLRRWRIIGERYHRLGRLHEREMERVSLDRLIEQERAVVLGDPGSGKTTLLKHIAYKVATGKPIGDARELPDYLRGALPIYIRIGEYQQWMTRSGDGWLDEFITTEWLKKWRMPLDPDDFKRALEMGKCLFLLDGLDEIFTAGERVRVVERIESFARMCEGNRFIVTSRIAG
;
A
#
# COMPACT_ATOMS: atom_id res chain seq x y z
N MET A 1 -29.66 -1.52 19.44
CA MET A 1 -29.86 -0.06 19.48
C MET A 1 -30.48 0.38 18.16
N ASP A 2 -30.85 1.65 18.03
CA ASP A 2 -31.59 2.15 16.86
C ASP A 2 -30.62 2.55 15.74
N MET A 3 -30.80 2.02 14.51
CA MET A 3 -29.97 2.34 13.34
C MET A 3 -29.95 3.85 13.02
N ARG A 4 -30.96 4.60 13.49
CA ARG A 4 -31.01 6.06 13.39
C ARG A 4 -29.88 6.76 14.14
N CYS A 5 -29.30 6.13 15.17
CA CYS A 5 -28.16 6.69 15.91
C CYS A 5 -26.83 6.56 15.16
N GLU A 6 -26.63 5.46 14.43
CA GLU A 6 -25.40 5.21 13.66
C GLU A 6 -25.36 6.10 12.40
N LEU A 7 -26.51 6.25 11.74
CA LEU A 7 -26.69 7.22 10.64
C LEU A 7 -26.38 8.67 11.09
N ALA A 8 -26.83 9.03 12.30
CA ALA A 8 -26.53 10.34 12.88
C ALA A 8 -25.04 10.48 13.22
N HIS A 9 -24.39 9.41 13.72
CA HIS A 9 -22.99 9.45 14.12
C HIS A 9 -22.04 9.77 12.96
N GLU A 10 -22.23 9.17 11.77
CA GLU A 10 -21.34 9.46 10.64
C GLU A 10 -21.55 10.88 10.06
N VAL A 11 -22.80 11.35 9.99
CA VAL A 11 -23.08 12.74 9.58
C VAL A 11 -22.50 13.72 10.61
N LEU A 12 -22.61 13.41 11.92
CA LEU A 12 -21.95 14.16 13.00
C LEU A 12 -20.43 14.13 12.87
N GLU A 13 -19.82 13.00 12.51
CA GLU A 13 -18.36 12.90 12.36
C GLU A 13 -17.85 13.75 11.18
N ARG A 14 -18.55 13.69 10.03
CA ARG A 14 -18.24 14.53 8.84
C ARG A 14 -18.42 16.02 9.15
N LEU A 15 -19.41 16.36 9.97
CA LEU A 15 -19.69 17.72 10.47
C LEU A 15 -18.61 18.20 11.46
N GLU A 16 -18.18 17.35 12.40
CA GLU A 16 -17.10 17.64 13.33
C GLU A 16 -15.76 17.81 12.62
N ARG A 17 -15.46 16.98 11.61
CA ARG A 17 -14.29 17.16 10.73
C ARG A 17 -14.31 18.53 10.05
N LEU A 18 -15.45 18.93 9.45
CA LEU A 18 -15.62 20.25 8.82
C LEU A 18 -15.44 21.39 9.85
N ALA A 19 -16.00 21.26 11.04
CA ALA A 19 -15.82 22.25 12.10
C ALA A 19 -14.37 22.35 12.60
N LEU A 20 -13.68 21.22 12.78
CA LEU A 20 -12.26 21.18 13.21
C LEU A 20 -11.33 21.77 12.13
N GLU A 21 -11.56 21.44 10.86
CA GLU A 21 -10.79 21.96 9.73
C GLU A 21 -10.88 23.49 9.65
N LEU A 22 -12.09 24.03 9.77
CA LEU A 22 -12.33 25.48 9.80
C LEU A 22 -11.72 26.14 11.04
N ARG A 23 -11.91 25.56 12.24
CA ARG A 23 -11.52 26.16 13.54
C ARG A 23 -10.01 26.24 13.78
N TYR A 24 -9.22 25.44 13.07
CA TYR A 24 -7.76 25.44 13.19
C TYR A 24 -7.04 25.94 11.93
N ALA A 25 -7.78 26.45 10.95
CA ALA A 25 -7.23 26.92 9.69
C ALA A 25 -6.32 28.15 9.85
N GLN A 26 -5.08 28.03 9.35
CA GLN A 26 -4.10 29.13 9.35
C GLN A 26 -4.04 29.89 8.01
N ILE A 27 -4.66 29.36 6.94
CA ILE A 27 -4.57 29.89 5.57
C ILE A 27 -5.97 29.89 4.93
N PRO A 28 -6.36 30.92 4.17
CA PRO A 28 -7.62 30.94 3.43
C PRO A 28 -7.71 29.83 2.36
N TYR A 29 -8.85 29.13 2.33
CA TYR A 29 -9.16 28.10 1.32
C TYR A 29 -10.67 28.00 1.07
N VAL A 30 -11.07 27.19 0.09
CA VAL A 30 -12.48 26.87 -0.23
C VAL A 30 -12.73 25.40 0.03
N THR A 31 -13.79 25.00 0.73
CA THR A 31 -14.23 23.59 0.89
C THR A 31 -15.61 23.41 0.27
N ILE A 32 -15.89 22.22 -0.29
CA ILE A 32 -17.20 21.91 -0.88
C ILE A 32 -17.98 21.00 0.05
N ALA A 33 -19.23 21.36 0.33
CA ALA A 33 -20.22 20.50 0.98
C ALA A 33 -21.24 20.00 -0.06
N ILE A 34 -21.10 18.75 -0.49
CA ILE A 34 -22.01 18.09 -1.42
C ILE A 34 -23.20 17.52 -0.64
N THR A 35 -24.40 18.06 -0.86
CA THR A 35 -25.65 17.42 -0.46
C THR A 35 -26.85 17.94 -1.24
N ASP A 36 -27.66 17.00 -1.75
CA ASP A 36 -28.92 17.28 -2.44
C ASP A 36 -30.06 17.63 -1.46
N ASP A 37 -29.92 17.29 -0.17
CA ASP A 37 -30.92 17.58 0.87
C ASP A 37 -30.67 18.96 1.50
N THR A 38 -31.65 19.86 1.35
CA THR A 38 -31.57 21.23 1.89
C THR A 38 -31.85 21.31 3.39
N ALA A 39 -32.67 20.41 3.95
CA ALA A 39 -32.89 20.37 5.40
C ALA A 39 -31.65 19.83 6.13
N LEU A 40 -30.98 18.84 5.53
CA LEU A 40 -29.68 18.36 6.00
C LEU A 40 -28.60 19.46 5.91
N TRP A 41 -28.55 20.21 4.80
CA TRP A 41 -27.65 21.37 4.67
C TRP A 41 -27.88 22.42 5.75
N ASP A 42 -29.13 22.84 5.97
CA ASP A 42 -29.44 23.87 6.97
C ASP A 42 -29.08 23.44 8.39
N TRP A 43 -29.22 22.16 8.72
CA TRP A 43 -28.78 21.61 10.01
C TRP A 43 -27.25 21.58 10.12
N VAL A 44 -26.53 21.04 9.13
CA VAL A 44 -25.05 21.01 9.11
C VAL A 44 -24.47 22.43 9.25
N ARG A 45 -24.99 23.40 8.50
CA ARG A 45 -24.58 24.81 8.53
C ARG A 45 -24.70 25.41 9.94
N GLN A 46 -25.83 25.19 10.61
CA GLN A 46 -26.06 25.68 11.98
C GLN A 46 -25.12 25.02 12.99
N GLU A 47 -24.99 23.70 12.95
CA GLU A 47 -24.15 22.94 13.87
C GLU A 47 -22.65 23.21 13.71
N VAL A 48 -22.15 23.42 12.48
CA VAL A 48 -20.77 23.86 12.24
C VAL A 48 -20.58 25.29 12.74
N THR A 49 -21.52 26.20 12.47
CA THR A 49 -21.48 27.59 12.97
C THR A 49 -21.33 27.62 14.49
N LEU A 50 -22.12 26.83 15.22
CA LEU A 50 -22.03 26.72 16.69
C LEU A 50 -20.66 26.22 17.19
N ARG A 51 -19.94 25.43 16.39
CA ARG A 51 -18.62 24.86 16.74
C ARG A 51 -17.44 25.75 16.38
N VAL A 52 -17.61 26.77 15.54
CA VAL A 52 -16.49 27.63 15.06
C VAL A 52 -16.64 29.11 15.45
N ALA A 53 -17.82 29.56 15.87
CA ALA A 53 -18.11 30.96 16.18
C ALA A 53 -17.35 31.52 17.40
N ASP A 54 -16.64 30.69 18.15
CA ASP A 54 -15.78 31.11 19.26
C ASP A 54 -14.34 31.49 18.82
N VAL A 55 -13.92 31.07 17.62
CA VAL A 55 -12.61 31.39 17.02
C VAL A 55 -12.77 32.27 15.77
N HIS A 56 -13.85 32.10 15.00
CA HIS A 56 -14.04 32.73 13.70
C HIS A 56 -15.37 33.50 13.60
N ALA A 57 -15.32 34.68 13.00
CA ALA A 57 -16.53 35.35 12.55
C ALA A 57 -17.19 34.54 11.42
N VAL A 58 -18.46 34.17 11.58
CA VAL A 58 -19.21 33.43 10.55
C VAL A 58 -20.07 34.38 9.73
N ARG A 59 -20.09 34.18 8.40
CA ARG A 59 -20.91 34.91 7.42
C ARG A 59 -21.60 33.94 6.47
N GLU A 60 -22.67 34.39 5.85
CA GLU A 60 -23.52 33.59 4.96
C GLU A 60 -23.89 34.40 3.72
N HIS A 61 -23.95 33.75 2.56
CA HIS A 61 -24.39 34.36 1.30
C HIS A 61 -25.15 33.35 0.43
N VAL A 62 -26.24 33.80 -0.18
CA VAL A 62 -27.05 32.98 -1.10
C VAL A 62 -26.96 33.59 -2.50
N LEU A 63 -26.58 32.77 -3.47
CA LEU A 63 -26.50 33.16 -4.87
C LEU A 63 -27.92 33.28 -5.45
N THR A 64 -28.29 34.49 -5.88
CA THR A 64 -29.66 34.82 -6.30
C THR A 64 -29.84 35.11 -7.79
N GLY A 65 -28.76 35.31 -8.55
CA GLY A 65 -28.84 35.43 -10.01
C GLY A 65 -27.69 36.15 -10.72
N ASP A 66 -26.98 37.07 -10.05
CA ASP A 66 -25.91 37.87 -10.68
C ASP A 66 -24.49 37.42 -10.23
N PRO A 67 -23.63 36.90 -11.13
CA PRO A 67 -22.23 36.61 -10.81
C PRO A 67 -21.40 37.82 -10.37
N GLN A 68 -21.75 39.04 -10.78
CA GLN A 68 -21.04 40.26 -10.36
C GLN A 68 -21.34 40.62 -8.90
N ASP A 69 -22.57 40.38 -8.43
CA ASP A 69 -22.94 40.57 -7.03
C ASP A 69 -22.15 39.63 -6.12
N PHE A 70 -21.89 38.39 -6.53
CA PHE A 70 -21.06 37.45 -5.79
C PHE A 70 -19.61 37.95 -5.59
N PHE A 71 -18.92 38.36 -6.67
CA PHE A 71 -17.56 38.89 -6.55
C PHE A 71 -17.51 40.23 -5.82
N THR A 72 -18.53 41.08 -5.98
CA THR A 72 -18.66 42.35 -5.23
C THR A 72 -18.89 42.09 -3.74
N THR A 73 -19.72 41.11 -3.39
CA THR A 73 -19.99 40.67 -2.03
C THR A 73 -18.74 40.08 -1.39
N LEU A 74 -18.00 39.20 -2.09
CA LEU A 74 -16.69 38.74 -1.65
C LEU A 74 -15.78 39.95 -1.33
N HIS A 75 -15.58 40.86 -2.28
CA HIS A 75 -14.79 42.08 -2.10
C HIS A 75 -15.22 42.91 -0.87
N SER A 76 -16.52 43.00 -0.57
CA SER A 76 -17.02 43.69 0.63
C SER A 76 -16.62 43.03 1.96
N PHE A 77 -16.24 41.75 1.93
CA PHE A 77 -15.75 41.03 3.10
C PHE A 77 -14.22 41.08 3.25
N GLY A 78 -13.49 41.40 2.18
CA GLY A 78 -12.01 41.42 2.10
C GLY A 78 -11.33 42.64 2.71
N ALA A 79 -11.87 43.26 3.77
CA ALA A 79 -11.19 44.35 4.47
C ALA A 79 -9.97 43.79 5.23
N PRO A 80 -8.76 44.37 5.08
CA PRO A 80 -7.52 43.80 5.63
C PRO A 80 -7.43 43.85 7.16
N ASP A 81 -8.31 44.62 7.80
CA ASP A 81 -8.35 44.82 9.25
C ASP A 81 -9.18 43.73 9.99
N LEU A 82 -9.78 42.78 9.25
CA LEU A 82 -10.64 41.74 9.80
C LEU A 82 -9.87 40.44 10.07
N SER A 83 -10.08 39.88 11.27
CA SER A 83 -9.64 38.54 11.64
C SER A 83 -10.20 37.46 10.69
N PRO A 84 -9.46 36.38 10.40
CA PRO A 84 -9.93 35.32 9.49
C PRO A 84 -11.24 34.70 9.99
N GLY A 85 -12.14 34.42 9.06
CA GLY A 85 -13.50 33.98 9.36
C GLY A 85 -14.06 32.99 8.36
N VAL A 86 -15.24 32.43 8.66
CA VAL A 86 -15.91 31.42 7.82
C VAL A 86 -17.01 32.08 6.98
N LEU A 87 -17.12 31.70 5.71
CA LEU A 87 -18.16 32.16 4.78
C LEU A 87 -18.90 30.96 4.17
N PHE A 88 -20.16 30.75 4.54
CA PHE A 88 -21.04 29.77 3.89
C PHE A 88 -21.67 30.37 2.62
N VAL A 89 -21.63 29.62 1.51
CA VAL A 89 -22.19 30.02 0.21
C VAL A 89 -23.03 28.88 -0.37
N TRP A 90 -24.26 29.17 -0.83
CA TRP A 90 -25.12 28.19 -1.49
C TRP A 90 -26.05 28.83 -2.53
N GLY A 91 -26.85 28.04 -3.24
CA GLY A 91 -27.80 28.53 -4.26
C GLY A 91 -27.30 28.43 -5.71
N ILE A 92 -26.10 27.88 -5.94
CA ILE A 92 -25.57 27.63 -7.31
C ILE A 92 -26.57 26.78 -8.12
N GLU A 93 -27.25 25.85 -7.45
CA GLU A 93 -28.26 24.96 -8.00
C GLU A 93 -29.48 25.68 -8.59
N ALA A 94 -29.77 26.90 -8.14
CA ALA A 94 -30.89 27.73 -8.60
C ALA A 94 -30.52 28.66 -9.77
N LEU A 95 -29.24 28.77 -10.12
CA LEU A 95 -28.78 29.59 -11.25
C LEU A 95 -29.05 28.90 -12.60
N ASP A 96 -29.50 29.68 -13.59
CA ASP A 96 -29.59 29.27 -14.99
C ASP A 96 -28.30 28.60 -15.48
N GLU A 97 -28.38 27.56 -16.31
CA GLU A 97 -27.21 26.75 -16.70
C GLU A 97 -26.07 27.59 -17.28
N LYS A 98 -26.41 28.62 -18.07
CA LYS A 98 -25.42 29.57 -18.61
C LYS A 98 -24.78 30.40 -17.51
N VAL A 99 -25.58 31.01 -16.62
CA VAL A 99 -25.10 31.84 -15.51
C VAL A 99 -24.24 31.03 -14.54
N ARG A 100 -24.66 29.80 -14.23
CA ARG A 100 -23.90 28.83 -13.44
C ARG A 100 -22.55 28.51 -14.10
N ARG A 101 -22.54 28.21 -15.39
CA ARG A 101 -21.31 27.94 -16.16
C ARG A 101 -20.37 29.14 -16.16
N ASP A 102 -20.89 30.33 -16.43
CA ASP A 102 -20.11 31.57 -16.49
C ASP A 102 -19.51 31.88 -15.10
N LEU A 103 -20.30 31.77 -14.01
CA LEU A 103 -19.83 31.91 -12.61
C LEU A 103 -18.73 30.89 -12.25
N LEU A 104 -18.96 29.60 -12.51
CA LEU A 104 -18.00 28.53 -12.19
C LEU A 104 -16.69 28.71 -12.96
N THR A 105 -16.77 29.09 -14.24
CA THR A 105 -15.60 29.41 -15.05
C THR A 105 -14.85 30.63 -14.47
N SER A 106 -15.57 31.69 -14.06
CA SER A 106 -14.95 32.86 -13.43
C SER A 106 -14.27 32.53 -12.09
N LEU A 107 -14.90 31.71 -11.24
CA LEU A 107 -14.31 31.21 -9.99
C LEU A 107 -12.99 30.47 -10.24
N ASN A 108 -12.93 29.64 -11.28
CA ASN A 108 -11.73 28.90 -11.67
C ASN A 108 -10.55 29.84 -12.01
N TRP A 109 -10.81 30.93 -12.73
CA TRP A 109 -9.79 31.95 -13.05
C TRP A 109 -9.44 32.88 -11.87
N TYR A 110 -10.37 33.11 -10.94
CA TYR A 110 -10.19 34.06 -9.84
C TYR A 110 -9.24 33.57 -8.71
N ARG A 111 -8.78 32.31 -8.77
CA ARG A 111 -7.78 31.68 -7.89
C ARG A 111 -6.65 32.61 -7.43
N GLY A 112 -6.04 33.36 -8.35
CA GLY A 112 -4.90 34.25 -8.05
C GLY A 112 -5.26 35.53 -7.27
N GLY A 113 -6.53 35.94 -7.28
CA GLY A 113 -7.05 37.05 -6.48
C GLY A 113 -7.41 36.62 -5.06
N PHE A 114 -7.92 35.39 -4.88
CA PHE A 114 -8.42 34.90 -3.60
C PHE A 114 -7.34 34.95 -2.48
N LEU A 115 -6.14 34.41 -2.73
CA LEU A 115 -5.02 34.44 -1.77
C LEU A 115 -4.47 35.84 -1.45
N LYS A 116 -4.70 36.82 -2.33
CA LYS A 116 -4.08 38.16 -2.24
C LYS A 116 -4.97 39.21 -1.59
N GLY A 117 -6.23 38.89 -1.27
CA GLY A 117 -7.18 39.86 -0.73
C GLY A 117 -8.26 39.31 0.21
N PHE A 118 -8.30 38.01 0.51
CA PHE A 118 -9.40 37.40 1.26
C PHE A 118 -8.92 36.51 2.41
N PRO A 119 -9.05 36.95 3.69
CA PRO A 119 -8.69 36.14 4.85
C PRO A 119 -9.76 35.10 5.23
N TRP A 120 -10.63 34.67 4.30
CA TRP A 120 -11.84 33.91 4.59
C TRP A 120 -11.77 32.43 4.16
N LEU A 121 -12.33 31.58 5.01
CA LEU A 121 -12.51 30.14 4.83
C LEU A 121 -13.90 29.92 4.22
N MET A 122 -14.00 29.58 2.93
CA MET A 122 -15.28 29.51 2.23
C MET A 122 -15.85 28.08 2.18
N VAL A 123 -17.06 27.87 2.70
CA VAL A 123 -17.80 26.59 2.60
C VAL A 123 -18.86 26.72 1.52
N LEU A 124 -18.64 26.04 0.39
CA LEU A 124 -19.50 26.11 -0.79
C LEU A 124 -20.42 24.88 -0.87
N ARG A 125 -21.74 25.07 -0.73
CA ARG A 125 -22.70 23.99 -0.97
C ARG A 125 -22.76 23.66 -2.46
N ALA A 126 -22.76 22.37 -2.78
CA ALA A 126 -23.10 21.86 -4.10
C ALA A 126 -24.17 20.76 -4.00
N THR A 127 -25.09 20.71 -4.95
CA THR A 127 -25.84 19.48 -5.26
C THR A 127 -24.97 18.55 -6.12
N ARG A 128 -25.34 17.27 -6.26
CA ARG A 128 -24.68 16.32 -7.18
C ARG A 128 -24.71 16.81 -8.65
N VAL A 129 -25.66 17.69 -9.01
CA VAL A 129 -25.70 18.38 -10.31
C VAL A 129 -24.64 19.49 -10.38
N VAL A 130 -24.59 20.37 -9.37
CA VAL A 130 -23.59 21.45 -9.30
C VAL A 130 -22.17 20.88 -9.26
N ALA A 131 -21.90 19.85 -8.45
CA ALA A 131 -20.59 19.21 -8.37
C ALA A 131 -20.11 18.63 -9.72
N ARG A 132 -21.05 18.12 -10.54
CA ARG A 132 -20.76 17.65 -11.90
C ARG A 132 -20.42 18.79 -12.86
N ASP A 133 -21.12 19.92 -12.75
CA ASP A 133 -20.80 21.13 -13.53
C ASP A 133 -19.48 21.76 -13.07
N MET A 134 -19.15 21.73 -11.77
CA MET A 134 -17.85 22.16 -11.25
C MET A 134 -16.71 21.30 -11.79
N ALA A 135 -16.84 19.97 -11.77
CA ALA A 135 -15.85 19.07 -12.38
C ALA A 135 -15.68 19.27 -13.90
N ARG A 136 -16.65 19.90 -14.58
CA ARG A 136 -16.65 20.15 -16.03
C ARG A 136 -16.17 21.55 -16.42
N TYR A 137 -16.47 22.57 -15.61
CA TYR A 137 -16.24 23.99 -15.94
C TYR A 137 -15.29 24.71 -14.98
N ALA A 138 -14.99 24.10 -13.82
CA ALA A 138 -14.10 24.64 -12.80
C ALA A 138 -13.14 23.57 -12.21
N PRO A 139 -12.36 22.85 -13.05
CA PRO A 139 -11.50 21.76 -12.59
C PRO A 139 -10.36 22.22 -11.66
N ASP A 140 -9.88 23.46 -11.80
CA ASP A 140 -8.85 24.03 -10.93
C ASP A 140 -9.45 24.54 -9.61
N LEU A 141 -10.71 24.97 -9.60
CA LEU A 141 -11.45 25.22 -8.36
C LEU A 141 -11.60 23.92 -7.55
N MET A 142 -11.92 22.80 -8.22
CA MET A 142 -11.98 21.47 -7.60
C MET A 142 -10.63 21.02 -7.05
N SER A 143 -9.51 21.30 -7.73
CA SER A 143 -8.16 20.98 -7.25
C SER A 143 -7.70 21.85 -6.05
N TRP A 144 -8.36 22.99 -5.86
CA TRP A 144 -8.17 23.95 -4.77
C TRP A 144 -9.01 23.65 -3.52
N CYS A 145 -9.86 22.63 -3.54
CA CYS A 145 -10.80 22.38 -2.46
C CYS A 145 -10.11 21.80 -1.22
N GLY A 146 -10.22 22.51 -0.08
CA GLY A 146 -9.73 22.21 1.27
C GLY A 146 -9.99 20.76 1.64
N SER A 147 -11.17 20.42 2.15
CA SER A 147 -11.74 19.08 1.97
C SER A 147 -12.95 19.10 1.03
N GLY A 148 -13.41 17.91 0.64
CA GLY A 148 -14.70 17.71 0.00
C GLY A 148 -15.59 16.88 0.92
N TYR A 149 -16.59 17.50 1.52
CA TYR A 149 -17.53 16.85 2.43
C TYR A 149 -18.76 16.39 1.65
N VAL A 150 -19.05 15.10 1.67
CA VAL A 150 -20.32 14.54 1.18
C VAL A 150 -21.21 14.31 2.39
N PHE A 151 -22.44 14.82 2.40
CA PHE A 151 -23.42 14.54 3.47
C PHE A 151 -24.55 13.66 2.91
N GLU A 152 -24.40 12.35 3.13
CA GLU A 152 -25.19 11.24 2.60
C GLU A 152 -25.23 10.08 3.62
N ALA A 153 -26.19 9.16 3.49
CA ALA A 153 -26.31 7.94 4.30
C ALA A 153 -25.45 6.76 3.75
N PRO A 154 -25.00 5.76 4.57
CA PRO A 154 -23.80 4.95 4.26
C PRO A 154 -23.95 3.41 4.01
N GLU A 155 -22.92 2.79 3.38
CA GLU A 155 -22.76 1.33 3.06
C GLU A 155 -21.23 0.78 2.91
N GLU A 156 -20.39 0.57 3.98
CA GLU A 156 -19.41 -0.59 4.32
C GLU A 156 -17.89 -0.97 3.77
N TRP A 157 -16.87 -1.37 4.67
CA TRP A 157 -15.68 -2.42 4.83
C TRP A 157 -14.11 -2.50 4.29
N THR A 158 -13.12 -3.38 4.83
CA THR A 158 -11.57 -3.63 4.47
C THR A 158 -10.74 -5.05 4.68
N LEU A 159 -9.41 -5.35 4.25
CA LEU A 159 -8.57 -6.71 4.17
C LEU A 159 -6.91 -6.81 4.00
N GLN A 160 -6.06 -7.96 4.17
CA GLN A 160 -4.50 -8.12 4.47
C GLN A 160 -3.55 -9.58 4.51
N PRO A 161 -2.11 -9.80 4.37
CA PRO A 161 -1.10 -11.10 4.29
C PRO A 161 0.41 -11.45 5.04
N LEU A 162 1.54 -12.25 4.56
CA LEU A 162 2.68 -13.22 5.24
C LEU A 162 4.42 -13.31 5.23
N PRO A 163 5.36 -14.35 4.83
CA PRO A 163 6.31 -15.51 5.46
C PRO A 163 7.99 -15.89 5.35
N LYS A 164 8.72 -17.02 5.91
CA LYS A 164 10.29 -17.57 6.06
C LYS A 164 10.97 -19.09 6.42
N VAL A 165 12.11 -19.70 5.86
CA VAL A 165 13.22 -20.76 6.36
C VAL A 165 13.36 -22.37 6.14
N VAL A 166 14.11 -23.23 6.96
CA VAL A 166 14.79 -24.59 6.68
C VAL A 166 14.91 -25.66 7.84
N VAL A 167 14.82 -26.99 7.54
CA VAL A 167 15.09 -28.17 8.44
C VAL A 167 15.69 -29.42 7.73
N HIS A 168 16.52 -30.25 8.41
CA HIS A 168 16.90 -31.64 8.01
C HIS A 168 16.59 -32.68 9.11
N VAL A 169 16.01 -33.84 8.74
CA VAL A 169 15.64 -34.94 9.65
C VAL A 169 16.27 -36.25 9.17
N ARG A 170 17.05 -36.91 10.02
CA ARG A 170 17.76 -38.17 9.74
C ARG A 170 17.08 -39.35 10.42
N CYS A 171 16.96 -40.48 9.71
CA CYS A 171 16.46 -41.75 10.22
C CYS A 171 17.64 -42.73 10.43
N GLU A 172 17.58 -43.57 11.46
CA GLU A 172 18.67 -44.53 11.75
C GLU A 172 18.49 -45.86 11.00
N ASP A 173 17.32 -46.48 11.12
CA ASP A 173 16.99 -47.76 10.49
C ASP A 173 16.62 -47.60 9.01
N VAL A 174 17.59 -47.18 8.19
CA VAL A 174 17.39 -46.87 6.77
C VAL A 174 17.22 -48.13 5.91
N HIS A 175 16.01 -48.68 5.93
CA HIS A 175 15.48 -49.58 4.90
C HIS A 175 14.35 -48.89 4.13
N LYS A 176 14.25 -49.14 2.81
CA LYS A 176 13.52 -48.27 1.86
C LYS A 176 12.06 -47.95 2.20
N GLY A 177 11.35 -48.80 2.96
CA GLY A 177 9.99 -48.51 3.40
C GLY A 177 9.89 -47.40 4.46
N MET A 178 10.90 -47.27 5.33
CA MET A 178 10.86 -46.39 6.49
C MET A 178 11.07 -44.92 6.12
N LEU A 179 11.98 -44.61 5.18
CA LEU A 179 12.13 -43.24 4.65
C LEU A 179 10.84 -42.73 3.99
N ALA A 180 10.20 -43.55 3.15
CA ALA A 180 8.93 -43.19 2.53
C ALA A 180 7.82 -42.97 3.58
N GLN A 181 7.82 -43.71 4.69
CA GLN A 181 6.89 -43.52 5.80
C GLN A 181 7.18 -42.23 6.60
N VAL A 182 8.46 -41.89 6.85
CA VAL A 182 8.87 -40.61 7.44
C VAL A 182 8.42 -39.43 6.56
N CYS A 183 8.68 -39.51 5.26
CA CYS A 183 8.33 -38.50 4.26
C CYS A 183 6.80 -38.32 4.15
N LYS A 184 6.03 -39.43 4.19
CA LYS A 184 4.57 -39.42 4.21
C LYS A 184 4.02 -38.71 5.45
N ILE A 185 4.49 -39.06 6.65
CA ILE A 185 4.02 -38.46 7.92
C ILE A 185 4.30 -36.95 7.95
N ALA A 186 5.44 -36.49 7.43
CA ALA A 186 5.73 -35.06 7.32
C ALA A 186 4.88 -34.31 6.27
N SER A 187 4.44 -35.01 5.22
CA SER A 187 3.60 -34.46 4.14
C SER A 187 2.12 -34.37 4.51
N GLU A 188 1.67 -35.12 5.51
CA GLU A 188 0.31 -35.08 6.05
C GLU A 188 0.11 -33.79 6.86
N ASP A 189 -0.94 -33.03 6.55
CA ASP A 189 -1.31 -31.79 7.25
C ASP A 189 -0.25 -30.66 7.17
N ALA A 190 0.60 -30.66 6.14
CA ALA A 190 1.47 -29.52 5.83
C ALA A 190 0.62 -28.27 5.52
N ARG A 191 0.87 -27.18 6.23
CA ARG A 191 0.28 -25.85 5.97
C ARG A 191 1.03 -25.16 4.84
N ASP A 192 0.41 -24.18 4.20
CA ASP A 192 1.03 -23.38 3.13
C ASP A 192 2.37 -22.75 3.59
N ASP A 193 2.49 -22.45 4.90
CA ASP A 193 3.70 -22.08 5.67
C ASP A 193 4.92 -23.03 5.57
N SER A 194 4.92 -24.04 4.69
CA SER A 194 5.98 -25.05 4.60
C SER A 194 6.06 -25.76 3.25
N GLU A 195 7.27 -25.92 2.70
CA GLU A 195 7.46 -26.77 1.52
C GLU A 195 7.33 -28.26 1.85
N LYS A 196 6.87 -29.02 0.85
CA LYS A 196 6.72 -30.47 0.94
C LYS A 196 8.09 -31.15 1.18
N PRO A 197 8.15 -32.15 2.08
CA PRO A 197 9.37 -32.89 2.38
C PRO A 197 10.03 -33.49 1.14
N ARG A 198 11.36 -33.44 1.09
CA ARG A 198 12.19 -34.04 0.01
C ARG A 198 13.16 -35.05 0.62
N GLU A 199 13.31 -36.24 0.05
CA GLU A 199 14.29 -37.24 0.51
C GLU A 199 15.73 -36.80 0.20
N SER A 200 16.66 -36.99 1.13
CA SER A 200 18.09 -36.69 0.93
C SER A 200 18.97 -37.68 1.71
N GLY A 201 19.78 -38.47 1.00
CA GLY A 201 20.77 -39.39 1.57
C GLY A 201 20.21 -40.46 2.51
N LYS A 202 20.13 -40.15 3.81
CA LYS A 202 19.61 -41.00 4.90
C LYS A 202 18.47 -40.32 5.69
N GLY A 203 17.88 -39.28 5.12
CA GLY A 203 16.91 -38.42 5.79
C GLY A 203 15.96 -37.72 4.82
N ILE A 204 15.28 -36.70 5.34
CA ILE A 204 14.44 -35.76 4.59
C ILE A 204 14.84 -34.32 4.91
N VAL A 205 14.57 -33.41 3.97
CA VAL A 205 14.72 -31.96 4.12
C VAL A 205 13.35 -31.30 3.96
N MET A 206 13.10 -30.25 4.74
CA MET A 206 11.88 -29.42 4.69
C MET A 206 12.27 -27.93 4.75
N LEU A 207 11.40 -27.07 4.22
CA LEU A 207 11.54 -25.62 4.24
C LEU A 207 10.26 -25.02 4.84
N PHE A 208 10.35 -23.83 5.41
CA PHE A 208 9.37 -23.29 6.36
C PHE A 208 9.09 -21.82 6.17
N GLU A 209 8.20 -21.29 7.03
CA GLU A 209 7.83 -19.88 7.06
C GLU A 209 8.11 -19.08 8.38
N SER A 210 8.62 -19.68 9.47
CA SER A 210 9.77 -19.10 10.22
C SER A 210 10.55 -20.16 11.02
N SER A 211 11.61 -19.74 11.72
CA SER A 211 12.30 -20.60 12.69
C SER A 211 11.33 -21.14 13.75
N TYR A 212 10.35 -20.35 14.16
CA TYR A 212 9.32 -20.78 15.09
C TYR A 212 8.37 -21.83 14.45
N ARG A 213 7.98 -21.76 13.17
CA ARG A 213 7.15 -22.77 12.45
C ARG A 213 7.93 -24.04 12.21
N ALA A 214 9.20 -23.91 11.84
CA ALA A 214 10.12 -25.02 11.70
C ALA A 214 10.19 -25.80 13.02
N LEU A 215 10.31 -25.11 14.16
CA LEU A 215 10.31 -25.72 15.49
C LEU A 215 8.93 -26.28 15.88
N GLU A 216 7.86 -25.48 15.80
CA GLU A 216 6.46 -25.87 16.08
C GLU A 216 6.07 -27.14 15.34
N ARG A 217 6.36 -27.21 14.03
CA ARG A 217 6.12 -28.37 13.18
C ARG A 217 7.07 -29.52 13.47
N MET A 218 8.34 -29.31 13.84
CA MET A 218 9.22 -30.42 14.23
C MET A 218 8.82 -31.04 15.58
N PHE A 219 8.37 -30.24 16.55
CA PHE A 219 7.82 -30.78 17.80
C PHE A 219 6.51 -31.57 17.57
N GLU A 220 5.69 -31.20 16.57
CA GLU A 220 4.55 -32.00 16.13
C GLU A 220 4.97 -33.31 15.46
N LEU A 221 5.82 -33.24 14.43
CA LEU A 221 6.22 -34.39 13.63
C LEU A 221 7.07 -35.39 14.42
N GLN A 222 7.92 -34.94 15.33
CA GLN A 222 8.72 -35.82 16.17
C GLN A 222 7.87 -36.65 17.15
N ARG A 223 6.73 -36.11 17.62
CA ARG A 223 5.73 -36.91 18.35
C ARG A 223 5.11 -37.97 17.43
N ARG A 224 4.64 -37.58 16.24
CA ARG A 224 4.04 -38.49 15.24
C ARG A 224 5.00 -39.62 14.82
N TRP A 225 6.31 -39.34 14.70
CA TRP A 225 7.32 -40.36 14.42
C TRP A 225 7.61 -41.27 15.61
N ASN A 226 7.69 -40.73 16.84
CA ASN A 226 7.86 -41.54 18.05
C ASN A 226 6.66 -42.48 18.30
N ASP A 227 5.43 -41.99 18.08
CA ASP A 227 4.21 -42.82 18.14
C ASP A 227 4.23 -43.94 17.09
N ALA A 228 4.76 -43.66 15.89
CA ALA A 228 5.02 -44.66 14.85
C ALA A 228 6.24 -45.56 15.12
N GLN A 229 6.92 -45.41 16.26
CA GLN A 229 8.15 -46.11 16.67
C GLN A 229 9.35 -45.88 15.72
N ILE A 230 9.39 -44.74 15.02
CA ILE A 230 10.47 -44.35 14.12
C ILE A 230 11.43 -43.40 14.83
N LYS A 231 12.66 -43.85 15.08
CA LYS A 231 13.73 -43.02 15.64
C LYS A 231 14.21 -41.98 14.62
N THR A 232 14.12 -40.72 15.00
CA THR A 232 14.58 -39.57 14.20
C THR A 232 15.59 -38.73 14.97
N ARG A 233 16.51 -38.09 14.23
CA ARG A 233 17.49 -37.12 14.72
C ARG A 233 17.35 -35.83 13.89
N ILE A 234 17.16 -34.67 14.51
CA ILE A 234 16.76 -33.44 13.79
C ILE A 234 17.83 -32.36 13.89
N GLY A 235 18.14 -31.71 12.76
CA GLY A 235 19.03 -30.55 12.67
C GLY A 235 18.32 -29.37 11.99
N ILE A 236 18.37 -28.19 12.60
CA ILE A 236 17.69 -26.97 12.10
C ILE A 236 18.68 -25.82 11.96
N HIS A 237 18.66 -25.13 10.82
CA HIS A 237 19.57 -24.03 10.52
C HIS A 237 18.84 -22.85 9.85
N TYR A 238 18.91 -21.68 10.49
CA TYR A 238 18.49 -20.41 9.93
C TYR A 238 19.68 -19.76 9.23
N ASP A 239 19.55 -19.50 7.94
CA ASP A 239 20.47 -18.71 7.12
C ASP A 239 19.65 -17.92 6.09
N ALA A 240 20.12 -16.74 5.70
CA ALA A 240 19.52 -15.99 4.59
C ALA A 240 19.99 -16.54 3.24
N ASP A 241 21.22 -17.06 3.17
CA ASP A 241 21.90 -17.44 1.92
C ASP A 241 21.56 -18.88 1.49
N MET A 242 20.31 -19.08 1.06
CA MET A 242 19.86 -20.31 0.42
C MET A 242 19.90 -20.24 -1.10
N ILE A 243 20.28 -21.35 -1.73
CA ILE A 243 20.19 -21.56 -3.19
C ILE A 243 19.34 -22.81 -3.44
N PHE A 244 18.23 -22.64 -4.16
CA PHE A 244 17.28 -23.71 -4.46
C PHE A 244 17.46 -24.22 -5.89
N GLY A 245 17.46 -25.55 -6.05
CA GLY A 245 17.37 -26.22 -7.35
C GLY A 245 16.02 -26.94 -7.53
N ASP A 246 15.67 -27.22 -8.78
CA ASP A 246 14.40 -27.87 -9.19
C ASP A 246 14.20 -29.31 -8.64
N ALA A 247 15.16 -29.86 -7.89
CA ALA A 247 15.05 -31.15 -7.20
C ALA A 247 15.68 -31.13 -5.80
N GLU A 248 16.92 -30.65 -5.68
CA GLU A 248 17.70 -30.66 -4.42
C GLU A 248 17.88 -29.26 -3.83
N ALA A 249 17.84 -29.16 -2.50
CA ALA A 249 18.28 -27.97 -1.78
C ALA A 249 19.81 -28.09 -1.55
N LEU A 250 20.59 -27.28 -2.26
CA LEU A 250 22.06 -27.36 -2.28
C LEU A 250 22.67 -26.08 -1.74
N GLY A 251 23.21 -26.14 -0.53
CA GLY A 251 23.88 -25.01 0.10
C GLY A 251 24.61 -25.41 1.39
N ARG A 252 25.38 -24.47 1.94
CA ARG A 252 26.08 -24.66 3.22
C ARG A 252 25.08 -24.91 4.35
N ALA A 253 23.94 -24.19 4.35
CA ALA A 253 22.83 -24.37 5.28
C ALA A 253 22.33 -25.82 5.40
N VAL A 254 22.17 -26.53 4.27
CA VAL A 254 21.70 -27.92 4.26
C VAL A 254 22.77 -28.89 4.77
N HIS A 255 24.05 -28.64 4.46
CA HIS A 255 25.17 -29.42 4.99
C HIS A 255 25.34 -29.22 6.51
N ILE A 256 25.14 -27.99 7.02
CA ILE A 256 25.13 -27.69 8.45
C ILE A 256 23.95 -28.39 9.14
N ALA A 257 22.72 -28.29 8.60
CA ALA A 257 21.56 -28.99 9.15
C ALA A 257 21.75 -30.52 9.16
N ALA A 258 22.37 -31.09 8.13
CA ALA A 258 22.72 -32.51 8.07
C ALA A 258 23.75 -32.90 9.15
N GLN A 259 24.81 -32.11 9.34
CA GLN A 259 25.83 -32.33 10.38
C GLN A 259 25.24 -32.19 11.80
N LEU A 260 24.38 -31.20 12.05
CA LEU A 260 23.63 -31.07 13.30
C LEU A 260 22.78 -32.32 13.59
N SER A 261 22.11 -32.86 12.58
CA SER A 261 21.32 -34.11 12.72
C SER A 261 22.17 -35.38 12.89
N GLU A 262 23.49 -35.33 12.67
CA GLU A 262 24.41 -36.44 12.88
C GLU A 262 24.95 -36.48 14.32
N VAL A 263 25.15 -35.31 14.94
CA VAL A 263 25.53 -35.19 16.36
C VAL A 263 24.33 -35.17 17.33
N ALA A 264 23.12 -34.95 16.81
CA ALA A 264 21.88 -35.10 17.55
C ALA A 264 21.71 -36.57 18.00
N GLY A 265 21.40 -36.79 19.28
CA GLY A 265 21.01 -38.10 19.80
C GLY A 265 19.62 -38.53 19.34
N GLU A 266 19.23 -39.75 19.69
CA GLU A 266 17.89 -40.27 19.39
C GLU A 266 16.82 -39.31 19.92
N THR A 267 15.91 -38.86 19.05
CA THR A 267 14.82 -37.92 19.35
C THR A 267 15.25 -36.52 19.81
N GLU A 268 16.51 -36.12 19.66
CA GLU A 268 16.93 -34.73 19.86
C GLU A 268 16.66 -33.84 18.63
N ILE A 269 16.33 -32.57 18.90
CA ILE A 269 16.42 -31.46 17.94
C ILE A 269 17.66 -30.64 18.29
N VAL A 270 18.58 -30.47 17.35
CA VAL A 270 19.79 -29.65 17.53
C VAL A 270 19.79 -28.47 16.55
N VAL A 271 20.07 -27.29 17.07
CA VAL A 271 20.12 -26.02 16.31
C VAL A 271 21.53 -25.46 16.22
N SER A 272 21.78 -24.63 15.21
CA SER A 272 22.89 -23.68 15.19
C SER A 272 22.60 -22.44 16.04
N GLU A 273 23.65 -21.68 16.36
CA GLU A 273 23.53 -20.36 17.00
C GLU A 273 22.65 -19.38 16.19
N SER A 274 22.70 -19.43 14.85
CA SER A 274 21.84 -18.57 14.00
C SER A 274 20.35 -18.85 14.17
N THR A 275 19.94 -20.11 14.34
CA THR A 275 18.54 -20.47 14.65
C THR A 275 18.22 -20.11 16.10
N ARG A 276 19.12 -20.41 17.03
CA ARG A 276 18.97 -20.10 18.47
C ARG A 276 18.71 -18.62 18.68
N SER A 277 19.51 -17.75 18.07
CA SER A 277 19.37 -16.29 18.09
C SER A 277 18.06 -15.80 17.45
N ALA A 278 17.51 -16.54 16.47
CA ALA A 278 16.26 -16.20 15.80
C ALA A 278 14.98 -16.67 16.53
N VAL A 279 15.11 -17.44 17.62
CA VAL A 279 14.01 -17.88 18.51
C VAL A 279 14.44 -17.89 19.99
N ALA A 280 15.22 -16.88 20.39
CA ALA A 280 15.87 -16.82 21.69
C ALA A 280 14.90 -16.53 22.85
N GLU A 281 13.75 -15.92 22.56
CA GLU A 281 12.72 -15.63 23.57
C GLU A 281 11.69 -16.77 23.67
N GLU A 282 11.54 -17.55 22.61
CA GLU A 282 10.54 -18.59 22.40
C GLU A 282 11.03 -19.98 22.85
N CYS A 283 12.32 -20.30 22.66
CA CYS A 283 12.89 -21.61 23.02
C CYS A 283 13.72 -21.61 24.31
N THR A 284 13.98 -22.82 24.81
CA THR A 284 15.07 -23.09 25.76
C THR A 284 16.08 -24.06 25.16
N PHE A 285 17.34 -23.95 25.58
CA PHE A 285 18.45 -24.66 24.96
C PHE A 285 19.45 -25.19 25.98
N ALA A 286 19.98 -26.39 25.73
CA ALA A 286 21.15 -26.93 26.43
C ALA A 286 22.41 -26.85 25.54
N GLU A 287 23.52 -26.42 26.13
CA GLU A 287 24.81 -26.35 25.45
C GLU A 287 25.39 -27.74 25.18
N ARG A 288 26.02 -27.90 24.01
CA ARG A 288 26.80 -29.09 23.62
C ARG A 288 28.23 -28.66 23.30
N ALA A 289 29.14 -29.62 23.14
CA ALA A 289 30.43 -29.36 22.55
C ALA A 289 30.26 -28.96 21.06
N ASP A 290 31.13 -28.08 20.56
CA ASP A 290 31.12 -27.64 19.15
C ASP A 290 31.26 -28.82 18.20
N VAL A 291 30.45 -28.81 17.14
CA VAL A 291 30.55 -29.77 16.04
C VAL A 291 31.74 -29.39 15.18
N GLN A 292 32.78 -30.22 15.16
CA GLN A 292 33.85 -30.04 14.18
C GLN A 292 33.36 -30.56 12.83
N THR A 293 33.26 -29.67 11.84
CA THR A 293 32.80 -29.97 10.49
C THR A 293 33.86 -30.73 9.69
N ALA A 294 33.47 -31.34 8.57
CA ALA A 294 34.38 -32.13 7.73
C ALA A 294 35.55 -31.31 7.11
N ASP A 295 35.39 -29.99 7.01
CA ASP A 295 36.40 -29.00 6.60
C ASP A 295 37.18 -28.38 7.78
N GLY A 296 36.95 -28.86 9.01
CA GLY A 296 37.74 -28.53 10.21
C GLY A 296 37.28 -27.29 10.98
N MET A 297 36.20 -26.63 10.55
CA MET A 297 35.58 -25.51 11.27
C MET A 297 34.84 -26.03 12.52
N HIS A 298 34.77 -25.23 13.58
CA HIS A 298 33.96 -25.53 14.76
C HIS A 298 32.63 -24.78 14.68
N LEU A 299 31.52 -25.51 14.81
CA LEU A 299 30.16 -25.00 14.74
C LEU A 299 29.46 -25.18 16.10
N ALA A 300 29.15 -24.07 16.75
CA ALA A 300 28.38 -24.06 17.99
C ALA A 300 26.99 -24.69 17.78
N SER A 301 26.63 -25.62 18.65
CA SER A 301 25.38 -26.40 18.55
C SER A 301 24.69 -26.57 19.89
N PHE A 302 23.36 -26.58 19.86
CA PHE A 302 22.53 -26.57 21.07
C PHE A 302 21.35 -27.53 20.92
N THR A 303 21.07 -28.35 21.93
CA THR A 303 19.82 -29.12 21.96
C THR A 303 18.67 -28.17 22.31
N VAL A 304 17.59 -28.18 21.53
CA VAL A 304 16.34 -27.51 21.92
C VAL A 304 15.67 -28.34 23.01
N THR A 305 15.54 -27.78 24.22
CA THR A 305 14.98 -28.50 25.37
C THR A 305 13.49 -28.24 25.58
N ASP A 306 12.99 -27.09 25.13
CA ASP A 306 11.55 -26.75 25.15
C ASP A 306 11.25 -25.63 24.14
N LEU A 307 10.00 -25.54 23.69
CA LEU A 307 9.46 -24.48 22.84
C LEU A 307 8.20 -23.90 23.50
N LYS A 308 8.27 -22.63 23.92
CA LYS A 308 7.10 -21.85 24.29
C LYS A 308 6.29 -21.61 23.01
N ILE A 309 5.05 -22.06 22.97
CA ILE A 309 4.19 -21.92 21.79
C ILE A 309 3.72 -20.45 21.70
N SER A 310 4.21 -19.72 20.69
CA SER A 310 4.04 -18.26 20.51
C SER A 310 3.68 -17.80 19.08
N SER A 311 3.08 -18.67 18.25
CA SER A 311 2.17 -18.26 17.15
C SER A 311 2.65 -17.19 16.13
N HIS A 312 3.92 -17.19 15.68
CA HIS A 312 4.46 -16.11 14.82
C HIS A 312 5.47 -16.59 13.78
N ASP A 313 5.20 -16.39 12.47
CA ASP A 313 6.00 -17.04 11.41
C ASP A 313 6.15 -16.33 10.05
N THR A 314 7.01 -15.29 9.94
CA THR A 314 7.26 -14.60 8.65
C THR A 314 8.60 -13.84 8.50
N LEU A 315 9.32 -13.85 7.34
CA LEU A 315 10.55 -13.05 6.99
C LEU A 315 11.45 -13.43 5.71
N HIS A 316 11.45 -14.62 5.05
CA HIS A 316 12.37 -14.94 3.89
C HIS A 316 12.06 -16.10 2.88
N ALA A 317 10.97 -16.90 2.91
CA ALA A 317 10.71 -17.91 1.85
C ALA A 317 10.63 -17.23 0.45
N ARG A 318 10.37 -15.92 0.55
CA ARG A 318 10.73 -14.71 -0.21
C ARG A 318 11.55 -14.77 -1.49
N ASP A 319 12.20 -15.83 -1.93
CA ASP A 319 12.92 -15.83 -3.22
C ASP A 319 12.55 -17.00 -4.15
N SER A 320 11.73 -17.97 -3.72
CA SER A 320 11.46 -19.21 -4.49
C SER A 320 10.73 -19.03 -5.83
N ILE A 321 9.84 -18.04 -5.94
CA ILE A 321 8.88 -17.88 -7.06
C ILE A 321 9.56 -17.36 -8.33
N MET A 322 10.66 -16.61 -8.18
CA MET A 322 11.42 -16.09 -9.31
C MET A 322 12.18 -17.20 -10.03
N VAL A 323 12.54 -18.25 -9.29
CA VAL A 323 13.17 -19.46 -9.82
C VAL A 323 12.14 -20.34 -10.52
N SER A 324 10.88 -20.36 -10.04
CA SER A 324 9.77 -21.04 -10.72
C SER A 324 9.70 -20.66 -12.21
N ARG A 325 9.50 -21.69 -13.05
CA ARG A 325 9.34 -21.54 -14.49
C ARG A 325 8.22 -20.55 -14.84
N ARG A 326 7.13 -20.54 -14.06
CA ARG A 326 5.98 -19.64 -14.24
C ARG A 326 6.31 -18.20 -13.86
N GLY A 327 7.10 -17.99 -12.81
CA GLY A 327 7.63 -16.66 -12.47
C GLY A 327 8.45 -16.07 -13.62
N ARG A 328 9.34 -16.88 -14.23
CA ARG A 328 10.12 -16.47 -15.41
C ARG A 328 9.24 -16.22 -16.65
N GLU A 329 8.35 -17.14 -16.99
CA GLU A 329 7.39 -16.95 -18.11
C GLU A 329 6.51 -15.70 -17.89
N TYR A 330 6.18 -15.34 -16.65
CA TYR A 330 5.45 -14.13 -16.28
C TYR A 330 6.29 -12.85 -16.45
N LEU A 331 7.52 -12.81 -15.93
CA LEU A 331 8.40 -11.66 -16.10
C LEU A 331 8.71 -11.43 -17.59
N GLU A 332 8.96 -12.49 -18.38
CA GLU A 332 9.08 -12.37 -19.83
C GLU A 332 7.79 -11.86 -20.50
N ARG A 333 6.61 -12.23 -19.98
CA ARG A 333 5.30 -11.79 -20.52
C ARG A 333 5.07 -10.30 -20.24
N VAL A 334 5.42 -9.81 -19.04
CA VAL A 334 5.32 -8.40 -18.65
C VAL A 334 6.37 -7.55 -19.37
N ALA A 335 7.61 -8.04 -19.48
CA ALA A 335 8.66 -7.39 -20.27
C ALA A 335 8.17 -7.15 -21.71
N ARG A 336 7.69 -8.18 -22.41
CA ARG A 336 7.13 -8.07 -23.77
C ARG A 336 5.90 -7.15 -23.89
N GLU A 337 5.07 -7.06 -22.85
CA GLU A 337 3.87 -6.19 -22.86
C GLU A 337 4.22 -4.70 -22.73
N PHE A 338 5.35 -4.36 -22.08
CA PHE A 338 5.76 -2.98 -21.82
C PHE A 338 7.07 -2.55 -22.51
N GLU A 339 7.73 -3.44 -23.26
CA GLU A 339 8.94 -3.15 -24.03
C GLU A 339 8.70 -2.18 -25.18
N VAL A 340 7.58 -2.32 -25.90
CA VAL A 340 7.26 -1.53 -27.09
C VAL A 340 6.13 -0.57 -26.79
N VAL A 341 6.28 0.71 -27.16
CA VAL A 341 5.24 1.72 -26.98
C VAL A 341 4.54 2.00 -28.30
N GLU A 342 3.30 1.51 -28.44
CA GLU A 342 2.43 1.90 -29.54
C GLU A 342 2.11 3.41 -29.47
N LEU A 343 2.72 4.21 -30.35
CA LEU A 343 2.45 5.65 -30.50
C LEU A 343 1.08 5.92 -31.16
N ARG A 344 -0.01 5.53 -30.48
CA ARG A 344 -1.39 5.71 -30.93
C ARG A 344 -1.72 7.19 -31.14
N GLY A 345 -1.72 7.61 -32.40
CA GLY A 345 -1.94 9.00 -32.83
C GLY A 345 -0.78 9.57 -33.68
N ILE A 346 0.42 9.00 -33.62
CA ILE A 346 1.57 9.40 -34.45
C ILE A 346 1.79 8.30 -35.49
N SER A 347 1.13 8.42 -36.64
CA SER A 347 1.29 7.51 -37.78
C SER A 347 2.62 7.75 -38.52
N ALA A 348 3.74 7.51 -37.84
CA ALA A 348 5.09 7.63 -38.39
C ALA A 348 5.41 6.46 -39.35
N TYR A 349 4.74 6.43 -40.50
CA TYR A 349 5.09 5.56 -41.61
C TYR A 349 6.40 6.03 -42.24
N HIS A 350 7.43 5.17 -42.23
CA HIS A 350 8.64 5.37 -43.02
C HIS A 350 9.03 4.05 -43.69
N GLY A 351 9.20 4.07 -45.02
CA GLY A 351 9.62 2.90 -45.81
C GLY A 351 8.67 1.69 -45.81
N GLY A 352 7.47 1.78 -45.22
CA GLY A 352 6.53 0.66 -45.08
C GLY A 352 6.68 -0.15 -43.78
N HIS A 353 7.59 0.24 -42.88
CA HIS A 353 7.71 -0.34 -41.55
C HIS A 353 6.95 0.51 -40.51
N ILE A 354 6.37 -0.16 -39.51
CA ILE A 354 5.88 0.49 -38.30
C ILE A 354 7.10 0.83 -37.43
N LEU A 355 7.23 2.09 -37.01
CA LEU A 355 8.27 2.50 -36.06
C LEU A 355 7.94 1.98 -34.66
N SER A 356 8.38 0.75 -34.40
CA SER A 356 8.39 0.11 -33.08
C SER A 356 9.56 0.66 -32.26
N LEU A 357 9.33 1.74 -31.52
CA LEU A 357 10.30 2.26 -30.55
C LEU A 357 10.14 1.55 -29.20
N THR A 358 11.26 1.24 -28.56
CA THR A 358 11.27 0.63 -27.23
C THR A 358 11.10 1.67 -26.12
N MET A 359 10.62 1.21 -24.97
CA MET A 359 10.43 2.00 -23.76
C MET A 359 11.74 2.67 -23.30
N ASP A 360 12.88 2.03 -23.48
CA ASP A 360 14.19 2.59 -23.13
C ASP A 360 14.69 3.69 -24.11
N GLU A 361 14.20 3.72 -25.35
CA GLU A 361 14.58 4.73 -26.36
C GLU A 361 13.78 6.03 -26.23
N ILE A 362 12.59 5.99 -25.62
CA ILE A 362 11.66 7.14 -25.57
C ILE A 362 11.30 7.62 -24.17
N PHE A 363 11.64 6.87 -23.12
CA PHE A 363 11.32 7.28 -21.76
C PHE A 363 12.24 8.41 -21.27
N VAL A 364 11.65 9.59 -21.10
CA VAL A 364 12.28 10.71 -20.40
C VAL A 364 11.88 10.65 -18.92
N PRO A 365 12.85 10.57 -17.98
CA PRO A 365 12.56 10.61 -16.55
C PRO A 365 11.72 11.83 -16.17
N LEU A 366 10.65 11.60 -15.41
CA LEU A 366 9.80 12.68 -14.92
C LEU A 366 10.53 13.46 -13.83
N ALA A 367 10.42 14.79 -13.86
CA ALA A 367 10.80 15.62 -12.71
C ALA A 367 9.74 15.43 -11.61
N MET A 368 10.16 14.93 -10.46
CA MET A 368 9.31 14.64 -9.31
C MET A 368 9.74 15.47 -8.09
N GLU A 369 8.84 15.65 -7.14
CA GLU A 369 9.02 16.42 -5.90
C GLU A 369 8.45 15.59 -4.74
N VAL A 370 9.12 15.55 -3.59
CA VAL A 370 8.55 14.92 -2.38
C VAL A 370 7.49 15.85 -1.79
N GLU A 371 6.24 15.37 -1.71
CA GLU A 371 5.21 15.99 -0.85
C GLU A 371 5.67 15.86 0.61
N ARG A 372 6.09 16.96 1.25
CA ARG A 372 6.53 16.96 2.65
C ARG A 372 5.35 17.38 3.53
N GLU A 373 5.10 16.70 4.65
CA GLU A 373 4.10 17.20 5.62
C GLU A 373 4.49 18.62 6.09
N PRO A 374 3.60 19.63 5.99
CA PRO A 374 3.95 21.04 6.18
C PRO A 374 4.00 21.42 7.67
N LEU A 375 4.99 20.88 8.38
CA LEU A 375 5.21 21.09 9.83
C LEU A 375 5.26 22.57 10.24
N GLU A 376 5.68 23.47 9.34
CA GLU A 376 5.75 24.92 9.58
C GLU A 376 4.39 25.57 9.90
N HIS A 377 3.27 24.92 9.53
CA HIS A 377 1.91 25.39 9.79
C HIS A 377 1.08 24.39 10.61
N ALA A 378 1.71 23.33 11.13
CA ALA A 378 1.03 22.33 11.94
C ALA A 378 0.70 22.88 13.35
N PRO A 379 -0.54 22.72 13.86
CA PRO A 379 -0.87 23.10 15.23
C PRO A 379 0.04 22.39 16.25
N ALA A 380 0.39 23.05 17.35
CA ALA A 380 1.37 22.52 18.31
C ALA A 380 1.04 21.10 18.83
N LYS A 381 -0.25 20.76 19.01
CA LYS A 381 -0.68 19.41 19.40
C LYS A 381 -0.46 18.37 18.29
N ILE A 382 -0.54 18.76 17.02
CA ILE A 382 -0.18 17.89 15.88
C ILE A 382 1.32 17.64 15.86
N ILE A 383 2.14 18.66 16.06
CA ILE A 383 3.61 18.51 16.13
C ILE A 383 3.99 17.57 17.27
N GLU A 384 3.43 17.78 18.47
CA GLU A 384 3.60 16.89 19.63
C GLU A 384 3.26 15.44 19.30
N LEU A 385 2.11 15.20 18.64
CA LEU A 385 1.67 13.86 18.27
C LEU A 385 2.53 13.21 17.18
N LEU A 386 2.94 13.96 16.15
CA LEU A 386 3.86 13.47 15.11
C LEU A 386 5.24 13.11 15.71
N GLU A 387 5.74 13.90 16.66
CA GLU A 387 6.99 13.61 17.37
C GLU A 387 6.89 12.39 18.29
N ARG A 388 5.70 12.11 18.85
CA ARG A 388 5.42 10.92 19.67
C ARG A 388 5.29 9.67 18.81
N GLU A 389 4.52 9.73 17.73
CA GLU A 389 4.42 8.64 16.74
C GLU A 389 5.81 8.29 16.15
N ARG A 390 6.62 9.31 15.84
CA ARG A 390 8.01 9.16 15.35
C ARG A 390 8.99 8.59 16.40
N ARG A 391 8.64 8.65 17.69
CA ARG A 391 9.34 7.96 18.79
C ARG A 391 8.84 6.53 19.01
N GLY A 392 7.88 6.05 18.21
CA GLY A 392 7.25 4.74 18.39
C GLY A 392 6.19 4.71 19.50
N GLU A 393 5.73 5.86 20.00
CA GLU A 393 4.67 5.89 21.01
C GLU A 393 3.33 5.51 20.38
N GLN A 394 2.64 4.54 20.98
CA GLN A 394 1.35 4.07 20.51
C GLN A 394 0.25 5.11 20.80
N LEU A 395 -0.17 5.85 19.77
CA LEU A 395 -1.26 6.81 19.88
C LEU A 395 -2.62 6.10 19.96
N MET A 396 -3.46 6.54 20.90
CA MET A 396 -4.72 5.87 21.26
C MET A 396 -5.93 6.76 20.94
N GLY A 397 -7.00 6.13 20.42
CA GLY A 397 -8.29 6.78 20.19
C GLY A 397 -8.20 8.12 19.45
N GLU A 398 -8.68 9.17 20.11
CA GLU A 398 -8.72 10.54 19.59
C GLU A 398 -7.36 11.06 19.11
N GLU A 399 -6.24 10.71 19.77
CA GLU A 399 -4.91 11.18 19.36
C GLU A 399 -4.50 10.62 18.00
N ARG A 400 -4.84 9.36 17.73
CA ARG A 400 -4.53 8.68 16.46
C ARG A 400 -5.45 9.16 15.33
N GLU A 401 -6.74 9.34 15.61
CA GLU A 401 -7.69 9.88 14.63
C GLU A 401 -7.43 11.37 14.35
N LEU A 402 -6.95 12.15 15.34
CA LEU A 402 -6.53 13.53 15.13
C LEU A 402 -5.31 13.63 14.20
N LEU A 403 -4.30 12.76 14.33
CA LEU A 403 -3.22 12.67 13.34
C LEU A 403 -3.70 12.21 11.97
N ARG A 404 -4.59 11.21 11.90
CA ARG A 404 -5.16 10.74 10.63
C ARG A 404 -5.92 11.85 9.90
N ARG A 405 -6.75 12.60 10.62
CA ARG A 405 -7.43 13.80 10.11
C ARG A 405 -6.43 14.88 9.71
N TRP A 406 -5.39 15.13 10.50
CA TRP A 406 -4.34 16.09 10.13
C TRP A 406 -3.60 15.67 8.87
N ARG A 407 -3.22 14.41 8.66
CA ARG A 407 -2.52 13.99 7.43
C ARG A 407 -3.34 14.28 6.18
N ILE A 408 -4.61 13.88 6.19
CA ILE A 408 -5.57 14.19 5.13
C ILE A 408 -5.61 15.70 4.86
N ILE A 409 -5.75 16.52 5.91
CA ILE A 409 -5.82 17.99 5.80
C ILE A 409 -4.46 18.59 5.34
N GLY A 410 -3.36 18.07 5.85
CA GLY A 410 -1.98 18.53 5.65
C GLY A 410 -1.48 18.36 4.22
N GLU A 411 -1.90 17.30 3.53
CA GLU A 411 -1.68 17.14 2.07
C GLU A 411 -2.33 18.27 1.26
N ARG A 412 -3.54 18.70 1.65
CA ARG A 412 -4.22 19.85 1.02
C ARG A 412 -3.56 21.18 1.40
N TYR A 413 -3.09 21.34 2.64
CA TYR A 413 -2.29 22.51 3.03
C TYR A 413 -0.94 22.61 2.31
N HIS A 414 -0.21 21.51 2.12
CA HIS A 414 1.07 21.52 1.39
C HIS A 414 0.85 21.95 -0.07
N ARG A 415 -0.19 21.43 -0.72
CA ARG A 415 -0.62 21.81 -2.08
C ARG A 415 -0.96 23.29 -2.24
N LEU A 416 -1.53 23.93 -1.21
CA LEU A 416 -1.73 25.38 -1.17
C LEU A 416 -0.40 26.12 -0.90
N GLY A 417 0.47 25.56 -0.06
CA GLY A 417 1.78 26.09 0.30
C GLY A 417 2.80 26.13 -0.85
N ARG A 418 2.71 25.23 -1.84
CA ARG A 418 3.61 25.21 -3.04
C ARG A 418 3.55 26.47 -3.92
N LEU A 419 2.74 27.47 -3.57
CA LEU A 419 2.73 28.80 -4.21
C LEU A 419 3.77 29.79 -3.63
N HIS A 420 4.51 29.42 -2.59
CA HIS A 420 5.80 30.04 -2.29
C HIS A 420 6.93 29.25 -2.96
N GLU A 421 7.70 29.92 -3.82
CA GLU A 421 8.88 29.34 -4.44
C GLU A 421 9.89 28.91 -3.37
N ARG A 422 10.16 27.60 -3.30
CA ARG A 422 11.34 27.02 -2.67
C ARG A 422 12.08 26.17 -3.69
N GLU A 423 13.40 26.09 -3.56
CA GLU A 423 14.26 25.46 -4.55
C GLU A 423 13.91 23.97 -4.71
N MET A 424 13.43 23.60 -5.90
CA MET A 424 12.87 22.27 -6.18
C MET A 424 13.93 21.17 -6.11
N GLU A 425 13.97 20.41 -5.00
CA GLU A 425 14.73 19.16 -4.92
C GLU A 425 14.09 18.11 -5.86
N ARG A 426 14.63 17.99 -7.07
CA ARG A 426 14.20 16.98 -8.04
C ARG A 426 14.50 15.59 -7.51
N VAL A 427 13.45 14.78 -7.36
CA VAL A 427 13.54 13.39 -6.91
C VAL A 427 13.85 12.49 -8.10
N SER A 428 14.89 11.68 -7.96
CA SER A 428 15.31 10.64 -8.89
C SER A 428 14.37 9.42 -8.83
N LEU A 429 14.38 8.57 -9.86
CA LEU A 429 13.46 7.42 -9.94
C LEU A 429 13.81 6.30 -8.95
N ASP A 430 15.10 6.13 -8.66
CA ASP A 430 15.64 5.33 -7.56
C ASP A 430 15.02 5.74 -6.21
N ARG A 431 15.04 7.03 -5.84
CA ARG A 431 14.39 7.52 -4.61
C ARG A 431 12.87 7.30 -4.52
N LEU A 432 12.18 7.22 -5.67
CA LEU A 432 10.77 6.84 -5.70
C LEU A 432 10.59 5.36 -5.35
N ILE A 433 11.37 4.46 -5.96
CA ILE A 433 11.26 3.01 -5.73
C ILE A 433 11.84 2.56 -4.37
N GLU A 434 12.70 3.37 -3.75
CA GLU A 434 13.16 3.19 -2.36
C GLU A 434 12.02 3.21 -1.34
N GLN A 435 10.90 3.88 -1.65
CA GLN A 435 9.72 3.89 -0.78
C GLN A 435 8.94 2.58 -0.89
N GLU A 436 8.50 2.04 0.24
CA GLU A 436 7.60 0.87 0.25
C GLU A 436 6.18 1.23 -0.19
N ARG A 437 5.73 2.45 0.10
CA ARG A 437 4.42 2.96 -0.31
C ARG A 437 4.59 4.39 -0.81
N ALA A 438 4.22 4.63 -2.06
CA ALA A 438 4.33 5.92 -2.73
C ALA A 438 3.06 6.24 -3.54
N VAL A 439 2.67 7.51 -3.53
CA VAL A 439 1.61 8.05 -4.39
C VAL A 439 2.23 9.08 -5.33
N VAL A 440 2.15 8.82 -6.64
CA VAL A 440 2.65 9.73 -7.68
C VAL A 440 1.49 10.59 -8.17
N LEU A 441 1.43 11.82 -7.69
CA LEU A 441 0.49 12.84 -8.15
C LEU A 441 1.04 13.59 -9.37
N GLY A 442 0.14 14.06 -10.23
CA GLY A 442 0.49 14.94 -11.36
C GLY A 442 -0.68 15.15 -12.32
N ASP A 443 -0.54 16.01 -13.33
CA ASP A 443 -1.64 16.37 -14.23
C ASP A 443 -2.02 15.29 -15.26
N PRO A 444 -3.19 15.39 -15.93
CA PRO A 444 -3.51 14.55 -17.09
C PRO A 444 -2.42 14.63 -18.15
N GLY A 445 -1.98 13.48 -18.68
CA GLY A 445 -0.90 13.42 -19.67
C GLY A 445 0.52 13.57 -19.11
N SER A 446 0.72 13.75 -17.80
CA SER A 446 2.04 13.92 -17.16
C SER A 446 2.94 12.67 -17.14
N GLY A 447 2.70 11.69 -18.01
CA GLY A 447 3.52 10.47 -18.13
C GLY A 447 3.38 9.41 -17.03
N LYS A 448 2.54 9.60 -16.00
CA LYS A 448 2.37 8.65 -14.86
C LYS A 448 2.16 7.18 -15.26
N THR A 449 1.26 6.90 -16.19
CA THR A 449 1.04 5.54 -16.72
C THR A 449 2.29 4.99 -17.42
N THR A 450 3.02 5.83 -18.15
CA THR A 450 4.29 5.45 -18.80
C THR A 450 5.39 5.19 -17.77
N LEU A 451 5.44 5.98 -16.69
CA LEU A 451 6.34 5.76 -15.55
C LEU A 451 6.10 4.39 -14.90
N LEU A 452 4.85 4.03 -14.57
CA LEU A 452 4.54 2.71 -14.00
C LEU A 452 4.92 1.58 -14.96
N LYS A 453 4.64 1.72 -16.27
CA LYS A 453 5.04 0.72 -17.28
C LYS A 453 6.55 0.62 -17.48
N HIS A 454 7.27 1.75 -17.39
CA HIS A 454 8.73 1.76 -17.43
C HIS A 454 9.32 1.04 -16.21
N ILE A 455 8.82 1.33 -15.00
CA ILE A 455 9.21 0.60 -13.78
C ILE A 455 8.91 -0.89 -13.93
N ALA A 456 7.72 -1.27 -14.41
CA ALA A 456 7.36 -2.67 -14.66
C ALA A 456 8.32 -3.36 -15.64
N TYR A 457 8.63 -2.71 -16.77
CA TYR A 457 9.59 -3.21 -17.77
C TYR A 457 11.00 -3.37 -17.17
N LYS A 458 11.50 -2.38 -16.43
CA LYS A 458 12.83 -2.41 -15.82
C LYS A 458 12.95 -3.53 -14.79
N VAL A 459 11.97 -3.68 -13.90
CA VAL A 459 11.90 -4.78 -12.92
C VAL A 459 11.84 -6.13 -13.62
N ALA A 460 10.94 -6.30 -14.60
CA ALA A 460 10.79 -7.54 -15.35
C ALA A 460 12.02 -7.93 -16.20
N THR A 461 12.87 -6.97 -16.55
CA THR A 461 14.12 -7.20 -17.30
C THR A 461 15.39 -7.14 -16.45
N GLY A 462 15.29 -6.92 -15.14
CA GLY A 462 16.44 -6.76 -14.24
C GLY A 462 17.29 -5.51 -14.49
N LYS A 463 16.78 -4.54 -15.27
CA LYS A 463 17.51 -3.33 -15.69
C LYS A 463 17.49 -2.24 -14.59
N PRO A 464 18.53 -1.39 -14.50
CA PRO A 464 18.57 -0.25 -13.59
C PRO A 464 17.43 0.76 -13.81
N ILE A 465 17.05 1.44 -12.73
CA ILE A 465 15.99 2.47 -12.67
C ILE A 465 16.61 3.77 -12.13
N GLY A 466 16.35 4.90 -12.79
CA GLY A 466 16.89 6.19 -12.38
C GLY A 466 18.41 6.28 -12.54
N ASP A 467 19.07 6.86 -11.55
CA ASP A 467 20.53 7.03 -11.49
C ASP A 467 21.23 5.82 -10.85
N ALA A 468 20.48 4.79 -10.45
CA ALA A 468 21.03 3.54 -9.94
C ALA A 468 21.82 2.76 -11.01
N ARG A 469 22.94 2.15 -10.61
CA ARG A 469 23.81 1.37 -11.53
C ARG A 469 23.24 0.00 -11.88
N GLU A 470 22.42 -0.56 -10.99
CA GLU A 470 21.73 -1.84 -11.12
C GLU A 470 20.31 -1.71 -10.58
N LEU A 471 19.46 -2.71 -10.82
CA LEU A 471 18.15 -2.79 -10.16
C LEU A 471 18.36 -3.06 -8.65
N PRO A 472 17.78 -2.27 -7.72
CA PRO A 472 17.98 -2.48 -6.29
C PRO A 472 17.51 -3.86 -5.81
N ASP A 473 18.21 -4.42 -4.82
CA ASP A 473 18.05 -5.82 -4.40
C ASP A 473 16.63 -6.14 -3.89
N TYR A 474 15.95 -5.16 -3.28
CA TYR A 474 14.54 -5.27 -2.86
C TYR A 474 13.54 -5.32 -4.03
N LEU A 475 13.95 -4.95 -5.25
CA LEU A 475 13.16 -5.15 -6.48
C LEU A 475 13.67 -6.29 -7.37
N ARG A 476 14.84 -6.89 -7.11
CA ARG A 476 15.37 -7.95 -7.98
C ARG A 476 14.38 -9.12 -8.01
N GLY A 477 13.83 -9.35 -9.21
CA GLY A 477 12.82 -10.36 -9.52
C GLY A 477 11.44 -10.16 -8.87
N ALA A 478 11.21 -9.05 -8.14
CA ALA A 478 9.88 -8.74 -7.61
C ALA A 478 8.84 -8.71 -8.74
N LEU A 479 7.65 -9.25 -8.52
CA LEU A 479 6.61 -9.33 -9.56
C LEU A 479 5.99 -7.95 -9.79
N PRO A 480 6.14 -7.32 -10.97
CA PRO A 480 5.60 -5.99 -11.23
C PRO A 480 4.14 -6.11 -11.71
N ILE A 481 3.22 -6.00 -10.76
CA ILE A 481 1.78 -6.19 -10.97
C ILE A 481 1.15 -4.84 -11.34
N TYR A 482 1.07 -4.60 -12.66
CA TYR A 482 0.39 -3.43 -13.22
C TYR A 482 -1.13 -3.64 -13.29
N ILE A 483 -1.88 -2.86 -12.51
CA ILE A 483 -3.34 -2.89 -12.47
C ILE A 483 -3.88 -1.50 -12.76
N ARG A 484 -4.78 -1.38 -13.74
CA ARG A 484 -5.61 -0.19 -13.89
C ARG A 484 -6.68 -0.22 -12.82
N ILE A 485 -6.69 0.78 -11.94
CA ILE A 485 -7.51 0.79 -10.71
C ILE A 485 -9.02 0.71 -11.04
N GLY A 486 -9.46 1.31 -12.14
CA GLY A 486 -10.83 1.18 -12.64
C GLY A 486 -11.25 -0.26 -13.03
N GLU A 487 -10.31 -1.16 -13.36
CA GLU A 487 -10.63 -2.57 -13.58
C GLU A 487 -10.89 -3.32 -12.27
N TYR A 488 -10.07 -3.05 -11.25
CA TYR A 488 -10.28 -3.59 -9.90
C TYR A 488 -11.60 -3.10 -9.32
N GLN A 489 -11.90 -1.80 -9.44
CA GLN A 489 -13.16 -1.21 -9.01
C GLN A 489 -14.38 -1.88 -9.64
N GLN A 490 -14.37 -2.09 -10.97
CA GLN A 490 -15.45 -2.78 -11.69
C GLN A 490 -15.63 -4.25 -11.29
N TRP A 491 -14.59 -4.91 -10.78
CA TRP A 491 -14.69 -6.25 -10.22
C TRP A 491 -15.14 -6.24 -8.75
N MET A 492 -14.68 -5.27 -7.96
CA MET A 492 -15.06 -5.05 -6.56
C MET A 492 -16.60 -4.86 -6.44
N THR A 493 -17.18 -4.02 -7.29
CA THR A 493 -18.64 -3.80 -7.38
C THR A 493 -19.43 -5.05 -7.85
N ARG A 494 -18.79 -6.01 -8.55
CA ARG A 494 -19.43 -7.27 -8.99
C ARG A 494 -19.29 -8.41 -7.99
N SER A 495 -18.25 -8.39 -7.15
CA SER A 495 -17.88 -9.47 -6.22
C SER A 495 -18.50 -9.31 -4.83
N GLY A 496 -18.97 -8.12 -4.47
CA GLY A 496 -19.34 -7.80 -3.09
C GLY A 496 -18.11 -7.35 -2.30
N ASP A 497 -17.39 -6.38 -2.86
CA ASP A 497 -16.18 -5.79 -2.31
C ASP A 497 -14.98 -6.74 -2.17
N GLY A 498 -14.75 -7.63 -3.14
CA GLY A 498 -13.65 -8.59 -3.06
C GLY A 498 -12.24 -7.99 -2.87
N TRP A 499 -11.31 -8.87 -2.50
CA TRP A 499 -9.95 -8.54 -2.05
C TRP A 499 -9.03 -8.26 -3.27
N LEU A 500 -7.92 -7.53 -3.14
CA LEU A 500 -7.07 -7.19 -4.30
C LEU A 500 -6.34 -8.43 -4.84
N ASP A 501 -5.93 -9.33 -3.96
CA ASP A 501 -5.38 -10.65 -4.29
C ASP A 501 -6.45 -11.58 -4.89
N GLU A 502 -7.69 -11.54 -4.39
CA GLU A 502 -8.83 -12.22 -5.02
C GLU A 502 -9.07 -11.70 -6.44
N PHE A 503 -9.03 -10.39 -6.70
CA PHE A 503 -9.15 -9.86 -8.06
C PHE A 503 -8.05 -10.42 -8.97
N ILE A 504 -6.82 -10.45 -8.47
CA ILE A 504 -5.65 -10.93 -9.21
C ILE A 504 -5.80 -12.41 -9.56
N THR A 505 -6.06 -13.25 -8.56
CA THR A 505 -6.21 -14.71 -8.69
C THR A 505 -7.48 -15.13 -9.45
N THR A 506 -8.61 -14.46 -9.23
CA THR A 506 -9.91 -14.88 -9.79
C THR A 506 -10.19 -14.34 -11.18
N GLU A 507 -9.78 -13.10 -11.52
CA GLU A 507 -10.08 -12.46 -12.80
C GLU A 507 -8.85 -11.96 -13.57
N TRP A 508 -7.97 -11.14 -12.96
CA TRP A 508 -6.90 -10.43 -13.69
C TRP A 508 -5.94 -11.38 -14.42
N LEU A 509 -5.39 -12.39 -13.73
CA LEU A 509 -4.45 -13.35 -14.32
C LEU A 509 -5.07 -14.07 -15.53
N LYS A 510 -6.36 -14.42 -15.45
CA LYS A 510 -7.10 -15.13 -16.51
C LYS A 510 -7.42 -14.21 -17.68
N LYS A 511 -7.89 -12.98 -17.39
CA LYS A 511 -8.22 -11.94 -18.37
C LYS A 511 -7.00 -11.57 -19.21
N TRP A 512 -5.86 -11.34 -18.58
CA TRP A 512 -4.60 -10.95 -19.22
C TRP A 512 -3.78 -12.15 -19.75
N ARG A 513 -4.24 -13.38 -19.50
CA ARG A 513 -3.57 -14.65 -19.84
C ARG A 513 -2.12 -14.69 -19.37
N MET A 514 -1.91 -14.25 -18.14
CA MET A 514 -0.60 -14.21 -17.50
C MET A 514 -0.19 -15.63 -17.08
N PRO A 515 1.02 -16.11 -17.42
CA PRO A 515 1.47 -17.47 -17.14
C PRO A 515 1.96 -17.66 -15.68
N LEU A 516 1.32 -16.96 -14.74
CA LEU A 516 1.57 -17.02 -13.30
C LEU A 516 0.41 -17.77 -12.64
N ASP A 517 0.71 -18.68 -11.71
CA ASP A 517 -0.33 -19.38 -10.96
C ASP A 517 -0.93 -18.48 -9.87
N PRO A 518 -2.24 -18.60 -9.54
CA PRO A 518 -2.80 -17.98 -8.35
C PRO A 518 -1.97 -18.19 -7.08
N ASP A 519 -1.42 -19.40 -6.88
CA ASP A 519 -0.67 -19.73 -5.68
C ASP A 519 0.79 -19.22 -5.78
N ASP A 520 1.35 -19.11 -7.00
CA ASP A 520 2.65 -18.43 -7.22
C ASP A 520 2.52 -16.92 -6.95
N PHE A 521 1.41 -16.30 -7.32
CA PHE A 521 1.13 -14.90 -7.00
C PHE A 521 0.92 -14.70 -5.49
N LYS A 522 0.09 -15.53 -4.85
CA LYS A 522 -0.14 -15.44 -3.39
C LYS A 522 1.17 -15.47 -2.63
N ARG A 523 2.00 -16.49 -2.89
CA ARG A 523 3.34 -16.57 -2.31
C ARG A 523 4.12 -15.27 -2.54
N ALA A 524 4.06 -14.62 -3.71
CA ALA A 524 4.85 -13.41 -3.99
C ALA A 524 4.37 -12.19 -3.20
N LEU A 525 3.05 -12.04 -3.08
CA LEU A 525 2.36 -11.05 -2.26
C LEU A 525 2.69 -11.27 -0.78
N GLU A 526 2.62 -12.51 -0.35
CA GLU A 526 2.92 -12.92 1.01
C GLU A 526 4.40 -12.60 1.32
N MET A 527 5.29 -12.84 0.36
CA MET A 527 6.74 -12.70 0.48
C MET A 527 7.29 -11.27 0.49
N GLY A 528 6.48 -10.22 0.38
CA GLY A 528 7.02 -8.87 0.20
C GLY A 528 7.63 -8.63 -1.19
N LYS A 529 7.39 -9.53 -2.16
CA LYS A 529 7.99 -9.51 -3.50
C LYS A 529 7.02 -9.10 -4.60
N CYS A 530 5.83 -8.60 -4.27
CA CYS A 530 5.03 -7.89 -5.27
C CYS A 530 5.37 -6.39 -5.28
N LEU A 531 5.56 -5.86 -6.48
CA LEU A 531 5.54 -4.43 -6.76
C LEU A 531 4.21 -4.10 -7.44
N PHE A 532 3.26 -3.60 -6.66
CA PHE A 532 1.94 -3.18 -7.12
C PHE A 532 2.04 -1.80 -7.76
N LEU A 533 1.73 -1.75 -9.06
CA LEU A 533 1.80 -0.57 -9.91
C LEU A 533 0.37 -0.21 -10.29
N LEU A 534 -0.28 0.54 -9.40
CA LEU A 534 -1.73 0.75 -9.39
C LEU A 534 -2.06 2.07 -10.10
N ASP A 535 -2.55 1.97 -11.34
CA ASP A 535 -2.63 3.09 -12.28
C ASP A 535 -4.05 3.70 -12.37
N GLY A 536 -4.14 5.02 -12.20
CA GLY A 536 -5.34 5.82 -12.48
C GLY A 536 -6.40 5.81 -11.39
N LEU A 537 -6.03 6.14 -10.15
CA LEU A 537 -6.98 6.26 -9.04
C LEU A 537 -8.05 7.35 -9.30
N ASP A 538 -7.63 8.42 -9.98
CA ASP A 538 -8.49 9.51 -10.44
C ASP A 538 -9.53 9.10 -11.50
N GLU A 539 -9.36 7.93 -12.13
CA GLU A 539 -10.30 7.43 -13.15
C GLU A 539 -11.59 6.84 -12.54
N ILE A 540 -11.65 6.66 -11.22
CA ILE A 540 -12.91 6.29 -10.52
C ILE A 540 -13.85 7.51 -10.46
N PHE A 541 -15.06 7.37 -11.00
CA PHE A 541 -15.99 8.48 -11.22
C PHE A 541 -16.73 8.98 -9.96
N THR A 542 -17.02 8.13 -8.98
CA THR A 542 -17.71 8.56 -7.74
C THR A 542 -16.78 8.60 -6.54
N ALA A 543 -17.04 9.53 -5.62
CA ALA A 543 -16.25 9.67 -4.39
C ALA A 543 -16.40 8.45 -3.47
N GLY A 544 -17.59 7.86 -3.37
CA GLY A 544 -17.82 6.66 -2.54
C GLY A 544 -17.07 5.42 -3.04
N GLU A 545 -17.12 5.15 -4.35
CA GLU A 545 -16.31 4.08 -4.95
C GLU A 545 -14.80 4.36 -4.80
N ARG A 546 -14.37 5.61 -4.94
CA ARG A 546 -12.95 5.98 -4.78
C ARG A 546 -12.50 5.77 -3.35
N VAL A 547 -13.27 6.21 -2.34
CA VAL A 547 -12.96 5.96 -0.92
C VAL A 547 -12.92 4.45 -0.65
N ARG A 548 -13.93 3.67 -1.05
CA ARG A 548 -13.95 2.21 -0.85
C ARG A 548 -12.73 1.51 -1.49
N VAL A 549 -12.32 1.92 -2.70
CA VAL A 549 -11.12 1.37 -3.37
C VAL A 549 -9.81 1.84 -2.70
N VAL A 550 -9.71 3.10 -2.27
CA VAL A 550 -8.56 3.59 -1.47
C VAL A 550 -8.47 2.81 -0.17
N GLU A 551 -9.57 2.60 0.55
CA GLU A 551 -9.57 1.84 1.80
C GLU A 551 -9.22 0.37 1.59
N ARG A 552 -9.71 -0.27 0.52
CA ARG A 552 -9.27 -1.62 0.11
C ARG A 552 -7.76 -1.66 -0.18
N ILE A 553 -7.21 -0.72 -0.95
CA ILE A 553 -5.79 -0.67 -1.34
C ILE A 553 -4.87 -0.31 -0.16
N GLU A 554 -5.19 0.73 0.62
CA GLU A 554 -4.45 1.12 1.82
C GLU A 554 -4.39 -0.04 2.81
N SER A 555 -5.53 -0.67 3.08
CA SER A 555 -5.62 -1.74 4.07
C SER A 555 -4.85 -2.96 3.60
N PHE A 556 -5.03 -3.35 2.34
CA PHE A 556 -4.25 -4.42 1.72
C PHE A 556 -2.75 -4.15 1.91
N ALA A 557 -2.29 -2.97 1.50
CA ALA A 557 -0.91 -2.53 1.65
C ALA A 557 -0.37 -2.57 3.09
N ARG A 558 -1.23 -2.53 4.14
CA ARG A 558 -0.81 -2.46 5.56
C ARG A 558 -0.32 -3.78 6.17
N MET A 559 -0.91 -4.95 5.92
CA MET A 559 -0.24 -6.25 6.26
C MET A 559 0.70 -6.69 5.12
N CYS A 560 0.62 -6.11 3.92
CA CYS A 560 1.55 -6.43 2.82
C CYS A 560 2.98 -5.90 3.10
N GLU A 561 3.50 -6.08 4.30
CA GLU A 561 4.80 -5.62 4.74
C GLU A 561 5.90 -6.19 3.83
N GLY A 562 6.90 -5.36 3.52
CA GLY A 562 7.91 -5.64 2.49
C GLY A 562 7.45 -5.44 1.04
N ASN A 563 6.16 -5.62 0.71
CA ASN A 563 5.67 -5.37 -0.66
C ASN A 563 5.66 -3.88 -0.96
N ARG A 564 5.78 -3.57 -2.25
CA ARG A 564 5.93 -2.19 -2.71
C ARG A 564 4.71 -1.73 -3.48
N PHE A 565 4.22 -0.54 -3.18
CA PHE A 565 3.02 0.05 -3.76
C PHE A 565 3.34 1.40 -4.35
N ILE A 566 3.18 1.54 -5.67
CA ILE A 566 3.24 2.83 -6.36
C ILE A 566 1.87 3.07 -7.00
N VAL A 567 1.12 4.00 -6.42
CA VAL A 567 -0.21 4.40 -6.88
C VAL A 567 -0.09 5.68 -7.72
N THR A 568 -0.79 5.78 -8.85
CA THR A 568 -0.90 7.05 -9.59
C THR A 568 -2.28 7.68 -9.40
N SER A 569 -2.30 8.99 -9.20
CA SER A 569 -3.53 9.80 -9.22
C SER A 569 -3.28 11.15 -9.88
N ARG A 570 -4.36 11.87 -10.18
CA ARG A 570 -4.28 13.32 -10.43
C ARG A 570 -4.01 14.05 -9.12
N ILE A 571 -3.48 15.27 -9.22
CA ILE A 571 -3.41 16.17 -8.07
C ILE A 571 -4.83 16.37 -7.47
N ALA A 572 -5.86 16.46 -8.31
CA ALA A 572 -7.27 16.54 -7.92
C ALA A 572 -7.99 15.19 -7.72
N GLY A 573 -7.25 14.07 -7.62
CA GLY A 573 -7.78 12.70 -7.65
C GLY A 573 -7.71 12.00 -6.30
#